data_AF-A0A8D0Q7S1-F1
#
_entry.id   AF-A0A8D0Q7S1-F1
#
_cell.length_a   1.000
_cell.length_b   1.000
_cell.length_c   1.000
_cell.angle_alpha   90.00
_cell.angle_beta   90.00
_cell.angle_gamma   90.00
#
_symmetry.space_group_name_H-M   'P 1'
#
loop_
_entity.id
_entity.type
_entity.pdbx_description
1 polymer ?
#
loop_
_entity_poly.entity_id
_entity_poly.type
_entity_poly.pdbx_seq_one_letter_code
_entity_poly.pdbx_strand_id
1 'polypeptide(L)'
;IYKCITDTLQELVNQSKAAPQSPSVPKKPGPPVLSSDPNMLSNEEAGHHFEQMLKLSQRSKDELFSIALYNWLIQADLADKLLQIASPFLEPHLVRMAKVDQNKVRYMDLLWRYYEKNRSFSNAARVLSKLADMHSTEISLQQRLEYIARAILSAKSSTAISSIAADGEFLHELEEKMEVSANELNESVTLSSPDRMHALSLKIVLLGKIYAGTPRFFPLDFIVQFLEQQVCTLNWDVGFVIQTMNEIGVPLPRLLEVYDHLFKSRDPFWNRMKKPLHLLDCIHVLLTRYVGNPSQVLNCERRRFTNLCLDAVCGYLVELQSMSSSAAVQAITGNFKSLQAKLERLH
;
A
#
# COMPACT_ATOMS: atom_id res chain seq x y z
N ILE A 1 36.60 -11.13 -8.42
CA ILE A 1 36.79 -10.46 -9.73
C ILE A 1 35.52 -9.74 -10.17
N TYR A 2 34.36 -10.39 -10.31
CA TYR A 2 33.12 -9.74 -10.75
C TYR A 2 32.71 -8.53 -9.88
N LYS A 3 32.83 -8.65 -8.56
CA LYS A 3 32.56 -7.55 -7.62
C LYS A 3 33.41 -6.31 -7.90
N CYS A 4 34.70 -6.50 -8.20
CA CYS A 4 35.59 -5.38 -8.55
C CYS A 4 35.11 -4.64 -9.81
N ILE A 5 34.63 -5.38 -10.81
CA ILE A 5 34.11 -4.80 -12.07
C ILE A 5 32.81 -4.02 -11.80
N THR A 6 31.88 -4.58 -11.01
CA THR A 6 30.63 -3.90 -10.64
C THR A 6 30.87 -2.69 -9.73
N ASP A 7 31.87 -2.76 -8.84
CA ASP A 7 32.26 -1.65 -7.96
C ASP A 7 32.84 -0.48 -8.79
N THR A 8 33.71 -0.77 -9.77
CA THR A 8 34.20 0.25 -10.71
C THR A 8 33.07 0.85 -11.55
N LEU A 9 32.13 0.04 -12.06
CA LEU A 9 30.96 0.55 -12.76
C LEU A 9 30.08 1.43 -11.86
N GLN A 10 29.94 1.08 -10.59
CA GLN A 10 29.20 1.87 -9.61
C GLN A 10 29.87 3.23 -9.34
N GLU A 11 31.19 3.26 -9.20
CA GLU A 11 31.96 4.49 -9.04
C GLU A 11 31.78 5.42 -10.24
N LEU A 12 31.88 4.89 -11.47
CA LEU A 12 31.67 5.66 -12.69
C LEU A 12 30.25 6.21 -12.80
N VAL A 13 29.23 5.41 -12.43
CA VAL A 13 27.83 5.89 -12.39
C VAL A 13 27.66 7.00 -11.37
N ASN A 14 28.23 6.85 -10.17
CA ASN A 14 28.13 7.85 -9.12
C ASN A 14 28.82 9.17 -9.52
N GLN A 15 29.99 9.09 -10.15
CA GLN A 15 30.72 10.26 -10.66
C GLN A 15 29.97 10.94 -11.81
N SER A 16 29.37 10.18 -12.74
CA SER A 16 28.57 10.74 -13.84
C SER A 16 27.31 11.50 -13.37
N LYS A 17 26.74 11.09 -12.23
CA LYS A 17 25.53 11.69 -11.62
C LYS A 17 25.85 12.78 -10.60
N ALA A 18 27.12 12.98 -10.25
CA ALA A 18 27.51 14.03 -9.32
C ALA A 18 27.15 15.41 -9.92
N ALA A 19 26.61 16.32 -9.13
CA ALA A 19 26.37 17.69 -9.60
C ALA A 19 27.71 18.30 -10.06
N PRO A 20 27.74 19.11 -11.15
CA PRO A 20 28.94 19.86 -11.49
C PRO A 20 29.34 20.65 -10.24
N GLN A 21 30.54 20.39 -9.72
CA GLN A 21 30.99 21.08 -8.50
C GLN A 21 30.93 22.58 -8.78
N SER A 22 30.03 23.28 -8.09
CA SER A 22 30.06 24.73 -8.06
C SER A 22 31.42 25.13 -7.51
N PRO A 23 32.21 25.97 -8.19
CA PRO A 23 33.51 26.37 -7.69
C PRO A 23 33.31 26.97 -6.30
N SER A 24 33.91 26.33 -5.29
CA SER A 24 33.79 26.78 -3.92
C SER A 24 34.36 28.20 -3.83
N VAL A 25 33.54 29.17 -3.45
CA VAL A 25 33.98 30.56 -3.24
C VAL A 25 35.09 30.53 -2.16
N PRO A 26 36.34 30.92 -2.50
CA PRO A 26 37.44 30.86 -1.54
C PRO A 26 37.16 31.78 -0.35
N LYS A 27 37.24 31.26 0.87
CA LYS A 27 37.09 32.05 2.12
C LYS A 27 38.24 33.03 2.38
N LYS A 28 39.21 33.15 1.46
CA LYS A 28 40.33 34.09 1.52
C LYS A 28 40.55 34.72 0.14
N PRO A 29 40.82 36.05 0.06
CA PRO A 29 41.20 36.68 -1.19
C PRO A 29 42.54 36.10 -1.66
N GLY A 30 42.50 35.36 -2.76
CA GLY A 30 43.64 34.71 -3.41
C GLY A 30 43.19 34.18 -4.77
N PRO A 31 44.13 33.89 -5.70
CA PRO A 31 43.79 33.35 -7.01
C PRO A 31 42.94 32.07 -6.86
N PRO A 32 41.98 31.81 -7.76
CA PRO A 32 41.07 30.68 -7.65
C PRO A 32 41.88 29.39 -7.51
N VAL A 33 41.56 28.60 -6.48
CA VAL A 33 42.17 27.29 -6.28
C VAL A 33 41.59 26.36 -7.34
N LEU A 34 42.25 26.27 -8.49
CA LEU A 34 42.05 25.18 -9.45
C LEU A 34 42.72 23.93 -8.88
N SER A 35 42.18 23.37 -7.80
CA SER A 35 42.51 22.00 -7.39
C SER A 35 41.43 21.07 -7.92
N SER A 36 41.29 20.99 -9.24
CA SER A 36 40.81 19.77 -9.86
C SER A 36 41.93 18.74 -9.69
N ASP A 37 41.71 17.72 -8.87
CA ASP A 37 42.64 16.60 -8.76
C ASP A 37 42.97 16.08 -10.18
N PRO A 38 44.24 15.88 -10.55
CA PRO A 38 44.62 15.44 -11.91
C PRO A 38 44.09 14.04 -12.28
N ASN A 39 43.52 13.32 -11.31
CA ASN A 39 42.86 12.02 -11.50
C ASN A 39 41.32 12.09 -11.40
N MET A 40 40.71 13.28 -11.23
CA MET A 40 39.25 13.41 -11.24
C MET A 40 38.72 13.46 -12.67
N LEU A 41 37.98 12.42 -13.07
CA LEU A 41 37.21 12.39 -14.30
C LEU A 41 36.10 13.45 -14.24
N SER A 42 35.89 14.17 -15.36
CA SER A 42 34.68 14.98 -15.49
C SER A 42 33.44 14.09 -15.56
N ASN A 43 32.26 14.65 -15.25
CA ASN A 43 31.00 13.91 -15.29
C ASN A 43 30.72 13.28 -16.67
N GLU A 44 31.11 13.99 -17.74
CA GLU A 44 30.94 13.56 -19.12
C GLU A 44 31.91 12.42 -19.48
N GLU A 45 33.17 12.52 -19.06
CA GLU A 45 34.17 11.45 -19.23
C GLU A 45 33.81 10.21 -18.41
N ALA A 46 33.36 10.36 -17.17
CA ALA A 46 32.89 9.27 -16.33
C ALA A 46 31.71 8.53 -16.97
N GLY A 47 30.75 9.27 -17.54
CA GLY A 47 29.65 8.69 -18.32
C GLY A 47 30.12 7.93 -19.56
N HIS A 48 31.08 8.49 -20.31
CA HIS A 48 31.65 7.83 -21.49
C HIS A 48 32.42 6.55 -21.12
N HIS A 49 33.25 6.58 -20.07
CA HIS A 49 33.95 5.40 -19.56
C HIS A 49 32.98 4.33 -19.05
N PHE A 50 31.90 4.73 -18.38
CA PHE A 50 30.84 3.81 -17.99
C PHE A 50 30.25 3.09 -19.21
N GLU A 51 29.88 3.82 -20.26
CA GLU A 51 29.32 3.20 -21.47
C GLU A 51 30.31 2.28 -22.19
N GLN A 52 31.59 2.66 -22.25
CA GLN A 52 32.63 1.82 -22.82
C GLN A 52 32.82 0.52 -22.02
N MET A 53 32.91 0.64 -20.69
CA MET A 53 33.10 -0.50 -19.80
C MET A 53 31.87 -1.44 -19.82
N LEU A 54 30.66 -0.88 -19.90
CA LEU A 54 29.43 -1.64 -20.07
C LEU A 54 29.42 -2.40 -21.41
N LYS A 55 29.81 -1.74 -22.51
CA LYS A 55 29.93 -2.38 -23.83
C LYS A 55 30.98 -3.50 -23.85
N LEU A 56 32.11 -3.33 -23.17
CA LEU A 56 33.13 -4.37 -23.05
C LEU A 56 32.64 -5.54 -22.21
N SER A 57 31.94 -5.26 -21.10
CA SER A 57 31.36 -6.28 -20.22
C SER A 57 30.35 -7.17 -20.96
N GLN A 58 29.55 -6.59 -21.86
CA GLN A 58 28.59 -7.31 -22.70
C GLN A 58 29.22 -8.28 -23.71
N ARG A 59 30.51 -8.14 -24.04
CA ARG A 59 31.22 -9.05 -24.94
C ARG A 59 31.70 -10.33 -24.26
N SER A 60 31.62 -10.39 -22.93
CA SER A 60 32.00 -11.57 -22.18
C SER A 60 31.08 -12.75 -22.50
N LYS A 61 31.65 -13.94 -22.68
CA LYS A 61 30.91 -15.21 -22.86
C LYS A 61 30.62 -15.93 -21.54
N ASP A 62 31.04 -15.35 -20.42
CA ASP A 62 30.83 -15.89 -19.08
C ASP A 62 29.41 -15.62 -18.60
N GLU A 63 28.64 -16.70 -18.43
CA GLU A 63 27.24 -16.65 -17.96
C GLU A 63 27.15 -16.10 -16.53
N LEU A 64 28.06 -16.50 -15.63
CA LEU A 64 28.04 -16.08 -14.23
C LEU A 64 28.34 -14.58 -14.11
N PHE A 65 29.27 -14.09 -14.92
CA PHE A 65 29.54 -12.65 -15.01
C PHE A 65 28.34 -11.88 -15.56
N SER A 66 27.69 -12.40 -16.61
CA SER A 66 26.49 -11.79 -17.19
C SER A 66 25.36 -11.68 -16.17
N ILE A 67 25.12 -12.73 -15.40
CA ILE A 67 24.14 -12.75 -14.30
C ILE A 67 24.50 -11.72 -13.22
N ALA A 68 25.78 -11.65 -12.80
CA ALA A 68 26.23 -10.67 -11.82
C ALA A 68 26.03 -9.23 -12.31
N LEU A 69 26.30 -8.97 -13.59
CA LEU A 69 26.09 -7.67 -14.23
C LEU A 69 24.59 -7.30 -14.28
N TYR A 70 23.71 -8.26 -14.60
CA TYR A 70 22.26 -8.01 -14.64
C TYR A 70 21.71 -7.69 -13.24
N ASN A 71 22.12 -8.45 -12.23
CA ASN A 71 21.73 -8.18 -10.85
C ASN A 71 22.18 -6.79 -10.40
N TRP A 72 23.42 -6.41 -10.73
CA TRP A 72 23.92 -5.07 -10.44
C TRP A 72 23.12 -3.98 -11.16
N LEU A 73 22.83 -4.13 -12.47
CA LEU A 73 22.03 -3.16 -13.23
C LEU A 73 20.61 -2.99 -12.64
N ILE A 74 20.00 -4.07 -12.16
CA ILE A 74 18.68 -4.02 -11.50
C ILE A 74 18.77 -3.28 -10.17
N GLN A 75 19.81 -3.54 -9.36
CA GLN A 75 20.03 -2.88 -8.06
C GLN A 75 20.36 -1.39 -8.22
N ALA A 76 21.11 -1.02 -9.26
CA ALA A 76 21.47 0.37 -9.57
C ALA A 76 20.34 1.17 -10.26
N ASP A 77 19.16 0.57 -10.41
CA ASP A 77 17.98 1.14 -11.09
C ASP A 77 18.23 1.51 -12.57
N LEU A 78 19.13 0.78 -13.24
CA LEU A 78 19.49 0.96 -14.64
C LEU A 78 18.74 -0.03 -15.55
N ALA A 79 17.44 -0.22 -15.29
CA ALA A 79 16.58 -1.13 -16.04
C ALA A 79 16.57 -0.83 -17.55
N ASP A 80 16.55 0.44 -17.94
CA ASP A 80 16.51 0.83 -19.36
C ASP A 80 17.80 0.43 -20.11
N LYS A 81 18.95 0.43 -19.41
CA LYS A 81 20.23 -0.06 -19.96
C LYS A 81 20.26 -1.59 -20.00
N LEU A 82 19.72 -2.28 -19.00
CA LEU A 82 19.55 -3.73 -19.00
C LEU A 82 18.75 -4.20 -20.22
N LEU A 83 17.64 -3.54 -20.51
CA LEU A 83 16.79 -3.85 -21.66
C LEU A 83 17.50 -3.58 -23.01
N GLN A 84 18.58 -2.80 -23.06
CA GLN A 84 19.39 -2.60 -24.28
C GLN A 84 20.37 -3.73 -24.57
N ILE A 85 20.58 -4.63 -23.60
CA ILE A 85 21.52 -5.73 -23.75
C ILE A 85 20.86 -6.84 -24.58
N ALA A 86 21.37 -7.02 -25.80
CA ALA A 86 21.05 -8.18 -26.62
C ALA A 86 21.89 -9.38 -26.16
N SER A 87 21.37 -10.15 -25.20
CA SER A 87 22.04 -11.34 -24.68
C SER A 87 21.07 -12.51 -24.56
N PRO A 88 21.45 -13.73 -25.01
CA PRO A 88 20.63 -14.92 -24.86
C PRO A 88 20.44 -15.37 -23.41
N PHE A 89 21.25 -14.86 -22.48
CA PHE A 89 21.20 -15.23 -21.05
C PHE A 89 20.23 -14.35 -20.24
N LEU A 90 19.79 -13.21 -20.78
CA LEU A 90 18.98 -12.24 -20.05
C LEU A 90 17.57 -12.78 -19.77
N GLU A 91 16.91 -13.36 -20.77
CA GLU A 91 15.57 -13.93 -20.62
C GLU A 91 15.52 -15.09 -19.59
N PRO A 92 16.38 -16.13 -19.69
CA PRO A 92 16.41 -17.21 -18.70
C PRO A 92 16.63 -16.70 -17.27
N HIS A 93 17.47 -15.67 -17.11
CA HIS A 93 17.71 -15.04 -15.81
C HIS A 93 16.46 -14.35 -15.26
N LEU A 94 15.82 -13.49 -16.05
CA LEU A 94 14.60 -12.78 -15.62
C LEU A 94 13.46 -13.75 -15.29
N VAL A 95 13.27 -14.79 -16.11
CA VAL A 95 12.25 -15.83 -15.86
C VAL A 95 12.53 -16.59 -14.56
N ARG A 96 13.80 -16.89 -14.27
CA ARG A 96 14.19 -17.56 -13.02
C ARG A 96 13.93 -16.65 -11.82
N MET A 97 14.29 -15.38 -11.90
CA MET A 97 14.11 -14.43 -10.80
C MET A 97 12.63 -14.11 -10.54
N ALA A 98 11.80 -14.03 -11.58
CA ALA A 98 10.35 -13.89 -11.44
C ALA A 98 9.68 -15.06 -10.68
N LYS A 99 10.31 -16.23 -10.60
CA LYS A 99 9.80 -17.40 -9.87
C LYS A 99 10.30 -17.52 -8.43
N VAL A 100 11.53 -17.10 -8.17
CA VAL A 100 12.25 -17.41 -6.92
C VAL A 100 12.33 -16.20 -5.98
N ASP A 101 12.39 -14.99 -6.53
CA ASP A 101 12.61 -13.77 -5.76
C ASP A 101 11.31 -13.26 -5.10
N GLN A 102 11.44 -12.60 -3.94
CA GLN A 102 10.32 -11.94 -3.25
C GLN A 102 9.76 -10.78 -4.08
N ASN A 103 10.61 -10.10 -4.84
CA ASN A 103 10.26 -8.97 -5.71
C ASN A 103 9.77 -9.43 -7.10
N LYS A 104 8.98 -10.49 -7.14
CA LYS A 104 8.45 -11.10 -8.38
C LYS A 104 7.81 -10.09 -9.35
N VAL A 105 7.11 -9.06 -8.83
CA VAL A 105 6.46 -8.01 -9.64
C VAL A 105 7.50 -7.24 -10.45
N ARG A 106 8.60 -6.78 -9.82
CA ARG A 106 9.68 -6.04 -10.49
C ARG A 106 10.32 -6.84 -11.61
N TYR A 107 10.57 -8.14 -11.40
CA TYR A 107 11.17 -8.99 -12.44
C TYR A 107 10.21 -9.30 -13.59
N MET A 108 8.93 -9.52 -13.29
CA MET A 108 7.91 -9.68 -14.32
C MET A 108 7.71 -8.38 -15.12
N ASP A 109 7.82 -7.22 -14.49
CA ASP A 109 7.80 -5.92 -15.17
C ASP A 109 8.95 -5.77 -16.16
N LEU A 110 10.16 -6.15 -15.75
CA LEU A 110 11.33 -6.17 -16.66
C LEU A 110 11.13 -7.17 -17.80
N LEU A 111 10.51 -8.32 -17.53
CA LEU A 111 10.33 -9.39 -18.50
C LEU A 111 9.37 -9.00 -19.63
N TRP A 112 8.22 -8.37 -19.35
CA TRP A 112 7.33 -7.93 -20.44
C TRP A 112 7.95 -6.80 -21.26
N ARG A 113 8.68 -5.87 -20.62
CA ARG A 113 9.40 -4.78 -21.32
C ARG A 113 10.47 -5.32 -22.25
N TYR A 114 11.16 -6.39 -21.83
CA TYR A 114 12.11 -7.11 -22.67
C TYR A 114 11.43 -7.75 -23.88
N TYR A 115 10.29 -8.42 -23.68
CA TYR A 115 9.54 -9.04 -24.76
C TYR A 115 8.97 -8.02 -25.76
N GLU A 116 8.41 -6.89 -25.31
CA GLU A 116 7.97 -5.81 -26.21
C GLU A 116 9.13 -5.30 -27.09
N LYS A 117 10.30 -5.07 -26.48
CA LYS A 117 11.47 -4.56 -27.18
C LYS A 117 11.99 -5.52 -28.25
N ASN A 118 11.94 -6.82 -27.96
CA ASN A 118 12.32 -7.87 -28.91
C ASN A 118 11.20 -8.27 -29.88
N ARG A 119 10.09 -7.50 -29.92
CA ARG A 119 8.90 -7.76 -30.76
C ARG A 119 8.23 -9.11 -30.50
N SER A 120 8.44 -9.69 -29.32
CA SER A 120 7.78 -10.93 -28.90
C SER A 120 6.47 -10.61 -28.17
N PHE A 121 5.51 -10.04 -28.90
CA PHE A 121 4.30 -9.47 -28.30
C PHE A 121 3.39 -10.51 -27.63
N SER A 122 3.31 -11.74 -28.16
CA SER A 122 2.56 -12.84 -27.54
C SER A 122 3.10 -13.16 -26.13
N ASN A 123 4.43 -13.23 -25.97
CA ASN A 123 5.04 -13.47 -24.67
C ASN A 123 4.85 -12.29 -23.71
N ALA A 124 4.97 -11.05 -24.20
CA ALA A 124 4.69 -9.86 -23.41
C ALA A 124 3.24 -9.88 -22.87
N ALA A 125 2.25 -10.15 -23.73
CA ALA A 125 0.85 -10.19 -23.36
C ALA A 125 0.56 -11.26 -22.29
N ARG A 126 1.20 -12.43 -22.38
CA ARG A 126 1.07 -13.50 -21.36
C ARG A 126 1.65 -13.11 -20.01
N VAL A 127 2.79 -12.41 -19.98
CA VAL A 127 3.39 -11.93 -18.73
C VAL A 127 2.51 -10.85 -18.10
N LEU A 128 1.99 -9.91 -18.91
CA LEU A 128 1.09 -8.85 -18.47
C LEU A 128 -0.24 -9.39 -17.93
N SER A 129 -0.82 -10.41 -18.58
CA SER A 129 -2.02 -11.10 -18.08
C SER A 129 -1.78 -11.72 -16.70
N LYS A 130 -0.65 -12.42 -16.54
CA LYS A 130 -0.26 -12.99 -15.23
C LYS A 130 -0.06 -11.92 -14.18
N LEU A 131 0.53 -10.76 -14.53
CA LEU A 131 0.68 -9.62 -13.60
C LEU A 131 -0.68 -9.08 -13.14
N ALA A 132 -1.66 -8.99 -14.03
CA ALA A 132 -3.01 -8.55 -13.68
C ALA A 132 -3.73 -9.53 -12.73
N ASP A 133 -3.52 -10.84 -12.90
CA ASP A 133 -4.13 -11.90 -12.09
C ASP A 133 -3.45 -12.09 -10.71
N MET A 134 -2.27 -11.51 -10.51
CA MET A 134 -1.52 -11.68 -9.26
C MET A 134 -2.23 -11.01 -8.08
N HIS A 135 -2.53 -11.78 -7.05
CA HIS A 135 -3.04 -11.28 -5.78
C HIS A 135 -1.86 -10.74 -4.94
N SER A 136 -1.41 -9.52 -5.25
CA SER A 136 -0.39 -8.78 -4.48
C SER A 136 -1.00 -7.48 -3.95
N THR A 137 -0.66 -7.11 -2.71
CA THR A 137 -0.99 -5.80 -2.13
C THR A 137 -0.23 -4.65 -2.81
N GLU A 138 0.81 -4.96 -3.58
CA GLU A 138 1.62 -3.98 -4.31
C GLU A 138 0.94 -3.48 -5.59
N ILE A 139 0.00 -4.24 -6.17
CA ILE A 139 -0.62 -3.92 -7.47
C ILE A 139 -2.05 -3.42 -7.24
N SER A 140 -2.26 -2.12 -7.45
CA SER A 140 -3.58 -1.48 -7.38
C SER A 140 -4.51 -1.94 -8.53
N LEU A 141 -5.83 -1.77 -8.35
CA LEU A 141 -6.81 -2.05 -9.41
C LEU A 141 -6.53 -1.24 -10.68
N GLN A 142 -6.13 0.03 -10.53
CA GLN A 142 -5.74 0.88 -11.65
C GLN A 142 -4.53 0.30 -12.40
N GLN A 143 -3.53 -0.19 -11.68
CA GLN A 143 -2.32 -0.77 -12.28
C GLN A 143 -2.61 -2.12 -12.96
N ARG A 144 -3.54 -2.92 -12.42
CA ARG A 144 -4.05 -4.13 -13.10
C ARG A 144 -4.72 -3.80 -14.43
N LEU A 145 -5.55 -2.76 -14.45
CA LEU A 145 -6.19 -2.29 -15.68
C LEU A 145 -5.15 -1.82 -16.71
N GLU A 146 -4.10 -1.12 -16.28
CA GLU A 146 -2.99 -0.75 -17.16
C GLU A 146 -2.28 -1.99 -17.74
N TYR A 147 -2.00 -3.00 -16.91
CA TYR A 147 -1.42 -4.26 -17.39
C TYR A 147 -2.33 -4.98 -18.39
N ILE A 148 -3.64 -5.07 -18.13
CA ILE A 148 -4.60 -5.68 -19.06
C ILE A 148 -4.65 -4.89 -20.37
N ALA A 149 -4.71 -3.56 -20.32
CA ALA A 149 -4.71 -2.71 -21.51
C ALA A 149 -3.47 -2.92 -22.36
N ARG A 150 -2.32 -3.02 -21.70
CA ARG A 150 -1.05 -3.27 -22.38
C ARG A 150 -0.95 -4.69 -22.92
N ALA A 151 -1.54 -5.66 -22.23
CA ALA A 151 -1.66 -7.04 -22.70
C ALA A 151 -2.51 -7.12 -23.98
N ILE A 152 -3.66 -6.43 -24.01
CA ILE A 152 -4.52 -6.32 -25.19
C ILE A 152 -3.77 -5.67 -26.35
N LEU A 153 -3.07 -4.56 -26.11
CA LEU A 153 -2.27 -3.89 -27.15
C LEU A 153 -1.19 -4.81 -27.72
N SER A 154 -0.50 -5.54 -26.84
CA SER A 154 0.51 -6.53 -27.24
C SER A 154 -0.11 -7.70 -28.00
N ALA A 155 -1.23 -8.25 -27.54
CA ALA A 155 -1.93 -9.34 -28.22
C ALA A 155 -2.42 -8.92 -29.61
N LYS A 156 -3.00 -7.72 -29.75
CA LYS A 156 -3.38 -7.13 -31.04
C LYS A 156 -2.19 -6.93 -31.98
N SER A 157 -1.05 -6.53 -31.43
CA SER A 157 0.19 -6.39 -32.20
C SER A 157 0.73 -7.75 -32.66
N SER A 158 0.53 -8.81 -31.87
CA SER A 158 0.88 -10.19 -32.25
C SER A 158 -0.02 -10.71 -33.37
N THR A 159 -1.34 -10.55 -33.25
CA THR A 159 -2.31 -11.05 -34.24
C THR A 159 -2.18 -10.37 -35.59
N ALA A 160 -1.75 -9.10 -35.62
CA ALA A 160 -1.42 -8.38 -36.85
C ALA A 160 -0.19 -8.96 -37.59
N ILE A 161 0.72 -9.62 -36.86
CA ILE A 161 1.95 -10.22 -37.40
C ILE A 161 1.73 -11.71 -37.74
N SER A 162 0.93 -12.42 -36.95
CA SER A 162 0.63 -13.84 -37.12
C SER A 162 -0.79 -14.15 -36.63
N SER A 163 -1.67 -14.59 -37.53
CA SER A 163 -3.08 -14.87 -37.20
C SER A 163 -3.28 -16.32 -36.75
N ILE A 164 -2.86 -16.65 -35.53
CA ILE A 164 -3.10 -17.96 -34.90
C ILE A 164 -4.43 -17.91 -34.13
N ALA A 165 -5.29 -18.92 -34.29
CA ALA A 165 -6.60 -18.97 -33.62
C ALA A 165 -6.51 -18.84 -32.09
N ALA A 166 -5.50 -19.45 -31.47
CA ALA A 166 -5.25 -19.37 -30.03
C ALA A 166 -4.92 -17.94 -29.54
N ASP A 167 -4.29 -17.10 -30.38
CA ASP A 167 -4.01 -15.71 -30.03
C ASP A 167 -5.30 -14.86 -30.06
N GLY A 168 -6.28 -15.24 -30.90
CA GLY A 168 -7.60 -14.60 -30.95
C GLY A 168 -8.47 -14.93 -29.73
N GLU A 169 -8.48 -16.20 -29.30
CA GLU A 169 -9.17 -16.62 -28.07
C GLU A 169 -8.60 -15.92 -26.83
N PHE A 170 -7.27 -15.88 -26.72
CA PHE A 170 -6.58 -15.18 -25.63
C PHE A 170 -6.86 -13.67 -25.64
N LEU A 171 -6.95 -13.04 -26.82
CA LEU A 171 -7.31 -11.63 -26.93
C LEU A 171 -8.73 -11.37 -26.39
N HIS A 172 -9.69 -12.23 -26.74
CA HIS A 172 -11.07 -12.11 -26.26
C HIS A 172 -11.13 -12.24 -24.73
N GLU A 173 -10.41 -13.20 -24.14
CA GLU A 173 -10.31 -13.36 -22.68
C GLU A 173 -9.79 -12.07 -22.00
N LEU A 174 -8.79 -11.43 -22.59
CA LEU A 174 -8.24 -10.17 -22.07
C LEU A 174 -9.23 -9.01 -22.18
N GLU A 175 -10.00 -8.92 -23.27
CA GLU A 175 -11.02 -7.88 -23.47
C GLU A 175 -12.17 -8.03 -22.46
N GLU A 176 -12.65 -9.26 -22.23
CA GLU A 176 -13.66 -9.54 -21.20
C GLU A 176 -13.14 -9.18 -19.79
N LYS A 177 -11.89 -9.56 -19.48
CA LYS A 177 -11.26 -9.27 -18.20
C LYS A 177 -11.11 -7.76 -17.95
N MET A 178 -10.82 -6.99 -19.00
CA MET A 178 -10.78 -5.52 -18.93
C MET A 178 -12.16 -4.96 -18.60
N GLU A 179 -13.21 -5.44 -19.26
CA GLU A 179 -14.58 -4.95 -19.04
C GLU A 179 -15.03 -5.16 -17.58
N VAL A 180 -14.83 -6.36 -17.05
CA VAL A 180 -15.15 -6.66 -15.64
C VAL A 180 -14.37 -5.77 -14.68
N SER A 181 -13.04 -5.70 -14.84
CA SER A 181 -12.17 -4.92 -13.95
C SER A 181 -12.46 -3.40 -14.03
N ALA A 182 -12.83 -2.91 -15.21
CA ALA A 182 -13.17 -1.50 -15.43
C ALA A 182 -14.53 -1.16 -14.83
N ASN A 183 -15.51 -2.07 -14.93
CA ASN A 183 -16.79 -1.94 -14.27
C ASN A 183 -16.62 -1.93 -12.74
N GLU A 184 -15.80 -2.82 -12.17
CA GLU A 184 -15.49 -2.81 -10.73
C GLU A 184 -14.84 -1.49 -10.27
N LEU A 185 -13.90 -0.95 -11.07
CA LEU A 185 -13.31 0.35 -10.77
C LEU A 185 -14.36 1.46 -10.86
N ASN A 186 -15.16 1.46 -11.91
CA ASN A 186 -16.20 2.47 -12.11
C ASN A 186 -17.25 2.41 -11.00
N GLU A 187 -17.71 1.23 -10.60
CA GLU A 187 -18.56 1.04 -9.41
C GLU A 187 -17.87 1.60 -8.17
N SER A 188 -16.60 1.25 -7.91
CA SER A 188 -15.88 1.76 -6.74
C SER A 188 -15.76 3.29 -6.68
N VAL A 189 -15.74 3.96 -7.85
CA VAL A 189 -15.63 5.42 -8.01
C VAL A 189 -17.00 6.11 -8.05
N THR A 190 -18.03 5.45 -8.59
CA THR A 190 -19.39 5.98 -8.73
C THR A 190 -20.28 5.72 -7.52
N LEU A 191 -19.93 4.75 -6.67
CA LEU A 191 -20.62 4.48 -5.42
C LEU A 191 -20.55 5.71 -4.51
N SER A 192 -21.71 6.14 -4.04
CA SER A 192 -21.79 7.20 -3.04
C SER A 192 -21.08 6.75 -1.75
N SER A 193 -20.61 7.70 -0.92
CA SER A 193 -19.98 7.38 0.37
C SER A 193 -20.74 6.31 1.21
N PRO A 194 -22.08 6.35 1.35
CA PRO A 194 -22.80 5.31 2.08
C PRO A 194 -22.79 3.94 1.38
N ASP A 195 -22.82 3.88 0.05
CA ASP A 195 -22.77 2.61 -0.66
C ASP A 195 -21.38 1.96 -0.56
N ARG A 196 -20.31 2.77 -0.64
CA ARG A 196 -18.93 2.31 -0.40
C ARG A 196 -18.76 1.76 1.01
N MET A 197 -19.34 2.46 1.99
CA MET A 197 -19.36 2.04 3.39
C MET A 197 -20.10 0.71 3.54
N HIS A 198 -21.29 0.57 2.94
CA HIS A 198 -22.06 -0.67 2.99
C HIS A 198 -21.33 -1.86 2.34
N ALA A 199 -20.80 -1.67 1.13
CA ALA A 199 -20.05 -2.70 0.42
C ALA A 199 -18.81 -3.16 1.22
N LEU A 200 -18.10 -2.23 1.86
CA LEU A 200 -16.99 -2.57 2.74
C LEU A 200 -17.46 -3.34 3.99
N SER A 201 -18.55 -2.93 4.63
CA SER A 201 -19.14 -3.64 5.77
C SER A 201 -19.39 -5.10 5.42
N LEU A 202 -20.05 -5.37 4.28
CA LEU A 202 -20.38 -6.73 3.86
C LEU A 202 -19.14 -7.62 3.72
N LYS A 203 -18.07 -7.09 3.09
CA LYS A 203 -16.80 -7.81 2.93
C LYS A 203 -16.13 -8.08 4.28
N ILE A 204 -16.10 -7.09 5.17
CA ILE A 204 -15.50 -7.21 6.50
C ILE A 204 -16.30 -8.19 7.36
N VAL A 205 -17.64 -8.14 7.33
CA VAL A 205 -18.51 -9.07 8.08
C VAL A 205 -18.33 -10.49 7.59
N LEU A 206 -18.26 -10.71 6.28
CA LEU A 206 -18.04 -12.04 5.70
C LEU A 206 -16.73 -12.66 6.22
N LEU A 207 -15.63 -11.91 6.15
CA LEU A 207 -14.33 -12.39 6.63
C LEU A 207 -14.29 -12.50 8.16
N GLY A 208 -14.85 -11.52 8.87
CA GLY A 208 -14.90 -11.49 10.32
C GLY A 208 -15.64 -12.70 10.88
N LYS A 209 -16.76 -13.12 10.29
CA LYS A 209 -17.49 -14.32 10.73
C LYS A 209 -16.66 -15.61 10.62
N ILE A 210 -15.70 -15.66 9.70
CA ILE A 210 -14.80 -16.82 9.54
C ILE A 210 -13.67 -16.77 10.57
N TYR A 211 -13.08 -15.60 10.80
CA TYR A 211 -11.83 -15.47 11.56
C TYR A 211 -11.98 -14.97 13.00
N ALA A 212 -13.09 -14.34 13.39
CA ALA A 212 -13.26 -13.70 14.71
C ALA A 212 -13.12 -14.67 15.89
N GLY A 213 -13.43 -15.96 15.70
CA GLY A 213 -13.22 -17.00 16.70
C GLY A 213 -11.74 -17.38 16.93
N THR A 214 -10.82 -16.91 16.08
CA THR A 214 -9.39 -17.22 16.16
C THR A 214 -8.59 -15.92 16.36
N PRO A 215 -8.21 -15.56 17.60
CA PRO A 215 -7.57 -14.28 17.92
C PRO A 215 -6.29 -13.99 17.12
N ARG A 216 -5.56 -15.05 16.73
CA ARG A 216 -4.33 -14.94 15.93
C ARG A 216 -4.57 -14.43 14.51
N PHE A 217 -5.77 -14.64 13.96
CA PHE A 217 -6.17 -14.20 12.62
C PHE A 217 -7.15 -13.03 12.65
N PHE A 218 -7.56 -12.58 13.84
CA PHE A 218 -8.46 -11.45 14.02
C PHE A 218 -7.97 -10.52 15.14
N PRO A 219 -6.88 -9.77 14.91
CA PRO A 219 -6.33 -8.81 15.87
C PRO A 219 -7.28 -7.62 16.02
N LEU A 220 -8.31 -7.76 16.86
CA LEU A 220 -9.43 -6.83 16.98
C LEU A 220 -8.99 -5.38 17.22
N ASP A 221 -8.07 -5.15 18.17
CA ASP A 221 -7.57 -3.82 18.52
C ASP A 221 -6.98 -3.09 17.30
N PHE A 222 -6.15 -3.80 16.52
CA PHE A 222 -5.57 -3.27 15.29
C PHE A 222 -6.64 -3.00 14.23
N ILE A 223 -7.57 -3.94 14.03
CA ILE A 223 -8.61 -3.81 13.01
C ILE A 223 -9.52 -2.61 13.33
N VAL A 224 -9.96 -2.47 14.58
CA VAL A 224 -10.80 -1.36 15.01
C VAL A 224 -10.07 -0.03 14.83
N GLN A 225 -8.82 0.08 15.29
CA GLN A 225 -8.02 1.29 15.11
C GLN A 225 -7.87 1.64 13.63
N PHE A 226 -7.49 0.67 12.79
CA PHE A 226 -7.30 0.88 11.36
C PHE A 226 -8.59 1.36 10.69
N LEU A 227 -9.72 0.71 10.97
CA LEU A 227 -11.01 1.10 10.38
C LEU A 227 -11.47 2.48 10.84
N GLU A 228 -11.27 2.83 12.12
CA GLU A 228 -11.61 4.16 12.63
C GLU A 228 -10.75 5.27 12.00
N GLN A 229 -9.47 4.98 11.75
CA GLN A 229 -8.61 5.89 11.00
C GLN A 229 -9.13 6.09 9.56
N GLN A 230 -9.60 5.03 8.90
CA GLN A 230 -10.21 5.13 7.56
C GLN A 230 -11.54 5.91 7.60
N VAL A 231 -12.40 5.69 8.59
CA VAL A 231 -13.65 6.45 8.80
C VAL A 231 -13.34 7.94 8.94
N CYS A 232 -12.30 8.30 9.69
CA CYS A 232 -11.87 9.69 9.82
C CYS A 232 -11.43 10.29 8.48
N THR A 233 -10.59 9.58 7.72
CA THR A 233 -10.04 10.04 6.43
C THR A 233 -11.10 10.16 5.36
N LEU A 234 -12.04 9.22 5.29
CA LEU A 234 -13.12 9.19 4.30
C LEU A 234 -14.36 9.99 4.75
N ASN A 235 -14.34 10.51 5.98
CA ASN A 235 -15.44 11.23 6.61
C ASN A 235 -16.76 10.43 6.61
N TRP A 236 -16.66 9.15 6.99
CA TRP A 236 -17.79 8.24 7.10
C TRP A 236 -18.49 8.36 8.46
N ASP A 237 -19.62 7.66 8.60
CA ASP A 237 -20.41 7.62 9.83
C ASP A 237 -19.61 7.00 10.99
N VAL A 238 -19.70 7.63 12.16
CA VAL A 238 -18.97 7.25 13.38
C VAL A 238 -19.46 5.90 13.92
N GLY A 239 -20.70 5.49 13.63
CA GLY A 239 -21.26 4.21 14.03
C GLY A 239 -20.88 3.03 13.15
N PHE A 240 -20.21 3.27 12.01
CA PHE A 240 -19.88 2.24 11.02
C PHE A 240 -19.12 1.06 11.63
N VAL A 241 -17.96 1.31 12.24
CA VAL A 241 -17.08 0.25 12.76
C VAL A 241 -17.80 -0.54 13.86
N ILE A 242 -18.53 0.15 14.74
CA ILE A 242 -19.29 -0.46 15.83
C ILE A 242 -20.35 -1.41 15.28
N GLN A 243 -21.08 -0.98 14.25
CA GLN A 243 -22.09 -1.81 13.61
C GLN A 243 -21.47 -3.03 12.95
N THR A 244 -20.41 -2.85 12.16
CA THR A 244 -19.70 -3.94 11.48
C THR A 244 -19.16 -4.97 12.48
N MET A 245 -18.52 -4.54 13.57
CA MET A 245 -18.00 -5.46 14.59
C MET A 245 -19.12 -6.21 15.33
N ASN A 246 -20.23 -5.55 15.61
CA ASN A 246 -21.40 -6.18 16.21
C ASN A 246 -22.04 -7.21 15.25
N GLU A 247 -22.09 -6.95 13.95
CA GLU A 247 -22.57 -7.89 12.92
C GLU A 247 -21.66 -9.11 12.71
N ILE A 248 -20.36 -8.95 12.97
CA ILE A 248 -19.40 -10.07 13.06
C ILE A 248 -19.69 -10.96 14.27
N GLY A 249 -20.28 -10.40 15.33
CA GLY A 249 -20.54 -11.08 16.59
C GLY A 249 -19.55 -10.73 17.71
N VAL A 250 -18.81 -9.62 17.58
CA VAL A 250 -17.94 -9.13 18.66
C VAL A 250 -18.81 -8.58 19.80
N PRO A 251 -18.66 -9.08 21.05
CA PRO A 251 -19.46 -8.61 22.18
C PRO A 251 -19.20 -7.13 22.50
N LEU A 252 -20.27 -6.39 22.84
CA LEU A 252 -20.17 -4.97 23.25
C LEU A 252 -19.16 -4.72 24.39
N PRO A 253 -19.05 -5.57 25.44
CA PRO A 253 -18.05 -5.36 26.48
C PRO A 253 -16.62 -5.41 25.94
N ARG A 254 -16.32 -6.36 25.07
CA ARG A 254 -15.01 -6.48 24.43
C ARG A 254 -14.72 -5.28 23.54
N LEU A 255 -15.72 -4.79 22.83
CA LEU A 255 -15.58 -3.62 21.97
C LEU A 255 -15.34 -2.34 22.80
N LEU A 256 -16.01 -2.18 23.95
CA LEU A 256 -15.77 -1.08 24.88
C LEU A 256 -14.33 -1.09 25.42
N GLU A 257 -13.79 -2.26 25.78
CA GLU A 257 -12.39 -2.40 26.22
C GLU A 257 -11.41 -1.91 25.15
N VAL A 258 -11.66 -2.25 23.88
CA VAL A 258 -10.82 -1.82 22.75
C VAL A 258 -10.90 -0.30 22.59
N TYR A 259 -12.10 0.29 22.55
CA TYR A 259 -12.23 1.75 22.41
C TYR A 259 -11.64 2.51 23.60
N ASP A 260 -11.81 2.02 24.82
CA ASP A 260 -11.21 2.59 26.03
C ASP A 260 -9.67 2.55 25.95
N HIS A 261 -9.10 1.42 25.51
CA HIS A 261 -7.66 1.30 25.30
C HIS A 261 -7.16 2.27 24.23
N LEU A 262 -7.86 2.37 23.09
CA LEU A 262 -7.51 3.29 22.01
C LEU A 262 -7.59 4.76 22.48
N PHE A 263 -8.60 5.12 23.27
CA PHE A 263 -8.72 6.47 23.83
C PHE A 263 -7.56 6.78 24.78
N LYS A 264 -7.25 5.85 25.70
CA LYS A 264 -6.16 6.01 26.68
C LYS A 264 -4.77 6.00 26.05
N SER A 265 -4.60 5.38 24.89
CA SER A 265 -3.32 5.36 24.16
C SER A 265 -2.84 6.75 23.70
N ARG A 266 -3.75 7.73 23.59
CA ARG A 266 -3.49 9.11 23.16
C ARG A 266 -2.71 9.20 21.83
N ASP A 267 -3.10 8.37 20.86
CA ASP A 267 -2.48 8.36 19.52
C ASP A 267 -2.49 9.77 18.87
N PRO A 268 -1.32 10.33 18.49
CA PRO A 268 -1.22 11.63 17.82
C PRO A 268 -1.97 11.73 16.49
N PHE A 269 -2.35 10.60 15.87
CA PHE A 269 -3.15 10.55 14.65
C PHE A 269 -4.42 11.42 14.73
N TRP A 270 -5.20 11.32 15.82
CA TRP A 270 -6.49 12.02 15.95
C TRP A 270 -6.34 13.54 15.96
N ASN A 271 -5.27 14.03 16.58
CA ASN A 271 -4.92 15.45 16.58
C ASN A 271 -4.47 15.92 15.19
N ARG A 272 -3.67 15.12 14.48
CA ARG A 272 -3.24 15.41 13.10
C ARG A 272 -4.42 15.51 12.13
N MET A 273 -5.43 14.66 12.33
CA MET A 273 -6.69 14.67 11.56
C MET A 273 -7.67 15.76 12.01
N LYS A 274 -7.31 16.60 13.00
CA LYS A 274 -8.19 17.61 13.59
C LYS A 274 -9.52 17.06 14.14
N LYS A 275 -9.52 15.78 14.55
CA LYS A 275 -10.66 15.09 15.17
C LYS A 275 -10.28 14.49 16.53
N PRO A 276 -9.85 15.32 17.51
CA PRO A 276 -9.37 14.84 18.82
C PRO A 276 -10.44 14.14 19.67
N LEU A 277 -11.72 14.36 19.37
CA LEU A 277 -12.86 13.82 20.11
C LEU A 277 -13.48 12.58 19.46
N HIS A 278 -12.97 12.14 18.30
CA HIS A 278 -13.56 11.04 17.50
C HIS A 278 -13.82 9.77 18.31
N LEU A 279 -12.84 9.32 19.09
CA LEU A 279 -12.99 8.11 19.90
C LEU A 279 -14.05 8.26 20.99
N LEU A 280 -14.23 9.46 21.55
CA LEU A 280 -15.31 9.74 22.51
C LEU A 280 -16.68 9.71 21.84
N ASP A 281 -16.79 10.20 20.60
CA ASP A 281 -18.01 10.07 19.80
C ASP A 281 -18.32 8.59 19.49
N CYS A 282 -17.32 7.79 19.11
CA CYS A 282 -17.47 6.34 18.92
C CYS A 282 -17.97 5.66 20.21
N ILE A 283 -17.32 5.93 21.35
CA ILE A 283 -17.72 5.38 22.65
C ILE A 283 -19.15 5.79 23.00
N HIS A 284 -19.53 7.05 22.76
CA HIS A 284 -20.90 7.51 22.99
C HIS A 284 -21.91 6.76 22.12
N VAL A 285 -21.62 6.51 20.84
CA VAL A 285 -22.48 5.71 19.94
C VAL A 285 -22.61 4.27 20.43
N LEU A 286 -21.50 3.65 20.85
CA LEU A 286 -21.47 2.29 21.39
C LEU A 286 -22.37 2.15 22.62
N LEU A 287 -22.21 3.06 23.58
CA LEU A 287 -22.97 3.03 24.84
C LEU A 287 -24.43 3.42 24.63
N THR A 288 -24.72 4.35 23.71
CA THR A 288 -26.10 4.68 23.34
C THR A 288 -26.82 3.47 22.73
N ARG A 289 -26.12 2.66 21.92
CA ARG A 289 -26.66 1.40 21.38
C ARG A 289 -26.97 0.40 22.49
N TYR A 290 -26.07 0.24 23.46
CA TYR A 290 -26.33 -0.62 24.63
C TYR A 290 -27.57 -0.16 25.41
N VAL A 291 -27.66 1.14 25.72
CA VAL A 291 -28.79 1.71 26.45
C VAL A 291 -30.11 1.56 25.68
N GLY A 292 -30.07 1.72 24.35
CA GLY A 292 -31.24 1.55 23.49
C GLY A 292 -31.69 0.10 23.35
N ASN A 293 -30.77 -0.86 23.47
CA ASN A 293 -31.08 -2.28 23.44
C ASN A 293 -30.20 -3.10 24.40
N PRO A 294 -30.53 -3.12 25.71
CA PRO A 294 -29.74 -3.86 26.70
C PRO A 294 -29.70 -5.37 26.44
N SER A 295 -30.62 -5.90 25.61
CA SER A 295 -30.67 -7.32 25.29
C SER A 295 -29.48 -7.85 24.50
N GLN A 296 -28.68 -6.95 23.91
CA GLN A 296 -27.41 -7.29 23.25
C GLN A 296 -26.35 -7.81 24.21
N VAL A 297 -26.50 -7.55 25.51
CA VAL A 297 -25.66 -8.13 26.56
C VAL A 297 -26.44 -9.19 27.31
N LEU A 298 -25.76 -10.30 27.63
CA LEU A 298 -26.35 -11.42 28.37
C LEU A 298 -26.92 -10.95 29.71
N ASN A 299 -28.12 -11.41 30.06
CA ASN A 299 -28.83 -11.03 31.28
C ASN A 299 -27.94 -11.10 32.54
N CYS A 300 -27.14 -12.16 32.67
CA CYS A 300 -26.25 -12.39 33.80
C CYS A 300 -25.09 -11.37 33.90
N GLU A 301 -24.69 -10.76 32.78
CA GLU A 301 -23.57 -9.81 32.71
C GLU A 301 -24.03 -8.36 32.72
N ARG A 302 -25.31 -8.06 32.43
CA ARG A 302 -25.83 -6.69 32.28
C ARG A 302 -25.52 -5.80 33.47
N ARG A 303 -25.75 -6.26 34.70
CA ARG A 303 -25.49 -5.43 35.89
C ARG A 303 -24.02 -5.04 36.00
N ARG A 304 -23.12 -6.02 35.81
CA ARG A 304 -21.67 -5.80 35.82
C ARG A 304 -21.25 -4.86 34.70
N PHE A 305 -21.80 -5.04 33.51
CA PHE A 305 -21.48 -4.21 32.35
C PHE A 305 -22.01 -2.78 32.49
N THR A 306 -23.24 -2.57 33.01
CA THR A 306 -23.78 -1.24 33.30
C THR A 306 -22.89 -0.48 34.30
N ASN A 307 -22.36 -1.16 35.33
CA ASN A 307 -21.40 -0.55 36.26
C ASN A 307 -20.11 -0.13 35.56
N LEU A 308 -19.54 -1.01 34.74
CA LEU A 308 -18.35 -0.71 33.95
C LEU A 308 -18.58 0.52 33.05
N CYS A 309 -19.74 0.61 32.41
CA CYS A 309 -20.12 1.75 31.59
C CYS A 309 -20.24 3.04 32.42
N LEU A 310 -20.85 3.00 33.60
CA LEU A 310 -20.96 4.17 34.50
C LEU A 310 -19.57 4.65 34.94
N ASP A 311 -18.69 3.74 35.36
CA ASP A 311 -17.32 4.05 35.77
C ASP A 311 -16.53 4.68 34.62
N ALA A 312 -16.65 4.11 33.41
CA ALA A 312 -16.00 4.63 32.21
C ALA A 312 -16.51 6.03 31.83
N VAL A 313 -17.84 6.24 31.84
CA VAL A 313 -18.46 7.54 31.56
C VAL A 313 -17.99 8.60 32.55
N CYS A 314 -17.90 8.28 33.84
CA CYS A 314 -17.31 9.17 34.84
C CYS A 314 -15.86 9.55 34.49
N GLY A 315 -15.04 8.57 34.11
CA GLY A 315 -13.66 8.80 33.67
C GLY A 315 -13.57 9.74 32.45
N TYR A 316 -14.40 9.52 31.43
CA TYR A 316 -14.41 10.37 30.23
C TYR A 316 -14.90 11.79 30.52
N LEU A 317 -15.88 11.98 31.41
CA LEU A 317 -16.34 13.30 31.82
C LEU A 317 -15.26 14.10 32.55
N VAL A 318 -14.43 13.45 33.38
CA VAL A 318 -13.30 14.09 34.06
C VAL A 318 -12.25 14.53 33.05
N GLU A 319 -11.88 13.67 32.08
CA GLU A 319 -10.94 14.04 31.02
C GLU A 319 -11.47 15.19 30.18
N LEU A 320 -12.75 15.18 29.79
CA LEU A 320 -13.39 16.28 29.04
C LEU A 320 -13.36 17.62 29.78
N GLN A 321 -13.53 17.62 31.11
CA GLN A 321 -13.44 18.82 31.94
C GLN A 321 -12.03 19.42 31.96
N SER A 322 -11.00 18.59 31.78
CA SER A 322 -9.61 19.05 31.73
C SER A 322 -9.23 19.67 30.38
N MET A 323 -10.03 19.44 29.33
CA MET A 323 -9.77 19.98 27.98
C MET A 323 -10.18 21.46 27.87
N SER A 324 -9.60 22.16 26.89
CA SER A 324 -9.99 23.55 26.59
C SER A 324 -11.47 23.64 26.21
N SER A 325 -12.20 24.55 26.85
CA SER A 325 -13.63 24.76 26.61
C SER A 325 -13.88 25.19 25.15
N SER A 326 -14.44 24.27 24.36
CA SER A 326 -14.90 24.49 22.99
C SER A 326 -16.36 24.01 22.86
N ALA A 327 -17.08 24.53 21.86
CA ALA A 327 -18.46 24.12 21.60
C ALA A 327 -18.59 22.59 21.39
N ALA A 328 -17.62 21.97 20.74
CA ALA A 328 -17.58 20.52 20.52
C ALA A 328 -17.41 19.74 21.84
N VAL A 329 -16.48 20.17 22.71
CA VAL A 329 -16.27 19.58 24.04
C VAL A 329 -17.52 19.71 24.91
N GLN A 330 -18.20 20.87 24.86
CA GLN A 330 -19.45 21.09 25.60
C GLN A 330 -20.59 20.19 25.11
N ALA A 331 -20.72 20.01 23.79
CA ALA A 331 -21.72 19.13 23.19
C ALA A 331 -21.51 17.67 23.62
N ILE A 332 -20.27 17.15 23.50
CA ILE A 332 -19.94 15.78 23.91
C ILE A 332 -20.12 15.60 25.43
N THR A 333 -19.75 16.60 26.23
CA THR A 333 -20.00 16.58 27.68
C THR A 333 -21.50 16.45 27.98
N GLY A 334 -22.36 17.18 27.26
CA GLY A 334 -23.82 17.05 27.38
C GLY A 334 -24.33 15.66 26.99
N ASN A 335 -23.80 15.09 25.91
CA ASN A 335 -24.11 13.74 25.45
C ASN A 335 -23.78 12.68 26.52
N PHE A 336 -22.57 12.74 27.09
CA PHE A 336 -22.16 11.80 28.15
C PHE A 336 -22.96 11.97 29.45
N LYS A 337 -23.34 13.19 29.84
CA LYS A 337 -24.25 13.41 30.99
C LYS A 337 -25.64 12.82 30.75
N SER A 338 -26.19 12.97 29.55
CA SER A 338 -27.46 12.36 29.16
C SER A 338 -27.36 10.83 29.18
N LEU A 339 -26.25 10.30 28.66
CA LEU A 339 -25.97 8.86 28.66
C LEU A 339 -25.83 8.30 30.08
N GLN A 340 -25.14 9.00 30.97
CA GLN A 340 -25.01 8.65 32.39
C GLN A 340 -26.39 8.50 33.04
N ALA A 341 -27.27 9.51 32.89
CA ALA A 341 -28.61 9.48 33.44
C ALA A 341 -29.47 8.31 32.88
N LYS A 342 -29.22 7.88 31.64
CA LYS A 342 -29.92 6.70 31.08
C LYS A 342 -29.34 5.38 31.61
N LEU A 343 -28.02 5.29 31.79
CA LEU A 343 -27.37 4.12 32.38
C LEU A 343 -27.79 3.91 33.84
N GLU A 344 -27.92 4.98 34.61
CA GLU A 344 -28.41 4.93 36.01
C GLU A 344 -29.84 4.40 36.11
N ARG A 345 -30.68 4.58 35.08
CA ARG A 345 -32.04 4.00 35.03
C ARG A 345 -32.07 2.52 34.67
N LEU A 346 -30.98 2.00 34.10
CA LEU A 346 -30.83 0.59 33.73
C LEU A 346 -30.15 -0.23 34.83
N HIS A 347 -29.49 0.45 35.78
CA HIS A 347 -28.89 -0.14 36.97
C HIS A 347 -29.99 -0.52 37.98
#